data_AF-A0A1W1E5H0-F1
#
_entry.id   AF-A0A1W1E5H0-F1
#
_cell.length_a   1.000
_cell.length_b   1.000
_cell.length_c   1.000
_cell.angle_alpha   90.00
_cell.angle_beta   90.00
_cell.angle_gamma   90.00
#
_symmetry.space_group_name_H-M   'P 1'
#
loop_
_entity.id
_entity.type
_entity.pdbx_description
1 polymer ?
#
loop_
_entity_poly.entity_id
_entity_poly.type
_entity_poly.pdbx_seq_one_letter_code
_entity_poly.pdbx_strand_id
1 'polypeptide(L)'
;MKKVVLINGKKQSSLNVFNRLTQFGDGLFETCVIKDTQLLFWSTHFARLEKGRTQLKINKVREKQWINDINKALGIAKLEQAVVKIILSRGESERGYGFKKGIKPTRIVIVSPMPKQTVDNYTLSVCNSGYVNNAPLSRIKHCNRLEQVLARINMRSNECIMLNEKGNPVSVTQGNIFGIKNAVLLTPNLDNCGIEGTRRTVILTIALKLKLQVKVGEISLQTLYDCDEVFISNSVIGVKSVDIINAKQFTQQTVTQKIARALEKESQAKKNTTPLKPKKFNMGKFLSPVLIAFTLIMFNWANTIKSEKPLVYHLPQGVGMNAIASNLEKQGVIQSRYFLMVMAKVLGFDAKIKSGYYDISPNISVFGLLTNFVSAAVASRNITLIEGKTIRYYYQQLINNKSLKSNGSFANTMRLAGIKPPYEGYFWPDTYRVNIGDSVASVFKRANQKLQENLYTQWQKRDKTLRFNNASQALILASLIEKETAYSAEKTQISGVFMRRLHIGMPLQTDPTIVYALNLSEKYRGFLTRKDLQFNSPYNTYRNQGLPPTAIASVGASSLYAAMHPAKGKSLYFVSKKDGSHAFAKTYEQHRFNIKKYLK
;
A
#
# COMPACT_ATOMS: atom_id res chain seq x y z
N MET A 1 27.72 -9.84 1.10
CA MET A 1 26.41 -9.54 0.49
C MET A 1 26.55 -9.33 -1.02
N LYS A 2 26.12 -10.27 -1.88
CA LYS A 2 26.27 -10.15 -3.35
C LYS A 2 24.97 -9.85 -4.12
N LYS A 3 23.84 -9.67 -3.43
CA LYS A 3 22.56 -9.28 -4.06
C LYS A 3 22.49 -7.76 -4.12
N VAL A 4 22.20 -7.21 -5.31
CA VAL A 4 22.04 -5.77 -5.53
C VAL A 4 20.67 -5.51 -6.13
N VAL A 5 19.96 -4.55 -5.56
CA VAL A 5 18.67 -4.08 -6.07
C VAL A 5 18.80 -2.62 -6.47
N LEU A 6 18.42 -2.30 -7.71
CA LEU A 6 18.19 -0.94 -8.15
C LEU A 6 16.70 -0.76 -8.46
N ILE A 7 16.11 0.31 -7.97
CA ILE A 7 14.77 0.75 -8.36
C ILE A 7 14.89 2.13 -8.98
N ASN A 8 14.42 2.27 -10.22
CA ASN A 8 14.56 3.47 -11.06
C ASN A 8 16.02 3.97 -11.15
N GLY A 9 16.98 3.03 -11.21
CA GLY A 9 18.41 3.31 -11.31
C GLY A 9 19.11 3.70 -10.00
N LYS A 10 18.40 3.74 -8.87
CA LYS A 10 18.96 4.02 -7.54
C LYS A 10 19.04 2.75 -6.70
N LYS A 11 20.11 2.57 -5.93
CA LYS A 11 20.27 1.42 -5.03
C LYS A 11 19.32 1.58 -3.85
N GLN A 12 18.32 0.71 -3.76
CA GLN A 12 17.32 0.71 -2.69
C GLN A 12 16.60 -0.64 -2.68
N SER A 13 16.06 -1.02 -1.51
CA SER A 13 15.41 -2.32 -1.28
C SER A 13 13.91 -2.24 -1.03
N SER A 14 13.35 -1.03 -0.87
CA SER A 14 11.93 -0.81 -0.62
C SER A 14 11.21 -0.23 -1.84
N LEU A 15 9.97 -0.66 -2.03
CA LEU A 15 9.05 -0.15 -3.04
C LEU A 15 7.86 0.49 -2.33
N ASN A 16 7.33 1.58 -2.90
CA ASN A 16 6.12 2.22 -2.37
C ASN A 16 4.94 1.22 -2.37
N VAL A 17 4.16 1.18 -1.28
CA VAL A 17 2.97 0.33 -1.17
C VAL A 17 1.91 0.69 -2.22
N PHE A 18 1.84 1.96 -2.65
CA PHE A 18 0.94 2.42 -3.71
C PHE A 18 1.42 2.05 -5.12
N ASN A 19 2.57 1.38 -5.25
CA ASN A 19 2.98 0.82 -6.51
C ASN A 19 2.04 -0.32 -6.91
N ARG A 20 1.50 -0.25 -8.13
CA ARG A 20 0.51 -1.20 -8.63
C ARG A 20 1.03 -2.63 -8.75
N LEU A 21 2.36 -2.80 -8.82
CA LEU A 21 2.97 -4.12 -8.71
C LEU A 21 2.64 -4.80 -7.38
N THR A 22 2.72 -4.04 -6.28
CA THR A 22 2.44 -4.54 -4.92
C THR A 22 0.95 -4.81 -4.73
N GLN A 23 0.10 -3.95 -5.28
CA GLN A 23 -1.35 -4.03 -5.07
C GLN A 23 -2.02 -5.10 -5.95
N PHE A 24 -1.57 -5.27 -7.21
CA PHE A 24 -2.31 -5.99 -8.24
C PHE A 24 -1.45 -6.90 -9.12
N GLY A 25 -0.14 -7.02 -8.86
CA GLY A 25 0.76 -7.71 -9.78
C GLY A 25 0.81 -7.06 -11.17
N ASP A 26 0.48 -5.77 -11.28
CA ASP A 26 0.37 -5.02 -12.54
C ASP A 26 1.75 -4.64 -13.09
N GLY A 27 2.39 -5.65 -13.68
CA GLY A 27 3.74 -5.56 -14.21
C GLY A 27 4.18 -6.83 -14.91
N LEU A 28 5.41 -6.77 -15.40
CA LEU A 28 6.12 -7.82 -16.15
C LEU A 28 7.47 -8.04 -15.52
N PHE A 29 8.05 -9.23 -15.72
CA PHE A 29 9.42 -9.48 -15.31
C PHE A 29 10.16 -10.37 -16.28
N GLU A 30 11.47 -10.20 -16.31
CA GLU A 30 12.40 -11.05 -17.04
C GLU A 30 13.45 -11.60 -16.08
N THR A 31 14.05 -12.73 -16.44
CA THR A 31 15.14 -13.34 -15.68
C THR A 31 16.20 -13.76 -16.66
N CYS A 32 17.25 -12.96 -16.71
CA CYS A 32 18.34 -13.04 -17.67
C CYS A 32 19.58 -13.65 -16.98
N VAL A 33 20.49 -14.19 -17.78
CA VAL A 33 21.77 -14.70 -17.32
C VAL A 33 22.87 -13.81 -17.86
N ILE A 34 23.84 -13.50 -17.00
CA ILE A 34 25.12 -12.90 -17.36
C ILE A 34 26.19 -13.98 -17.19
N LYS A 35 26.99 -14.19 -18.23
CA LYS A 35 28.23 -14.96 -18.17
C LYS A 35 29.35 -14.12 -18.76
N ASP A 36 30.49 -14.04 -18.07
CA ASP A 36 31.69 -13.33 -18.52
C ASP A 36 31.38 -11.90 -19.00
N THR A 37 30.54 -11.18 -18.23
CA THR A 37 30.05 -9.82 -18.54
C THR A 37 29.21 -9.69 -19.82
N GLN A 38 28.73 -10.80 -20.39
CA GLN A 38 27.79 -10.82 -21.51
C GLN A 38 26.38 -11.10 -21.00
N LEU A 39 25.44 -10.20 -21.30
CA LEU A 39 24.02 -10.44 -21.06
C LEU A 39 23.47 -11.35 -22.16
N LEU A 40 23.12 -12.59 -21.79
CA LEU A 40 22.75 -13.61 -22.76
C LEU A 40 21.30 -13.43 -23.23
N PHE A 41 21.13 -13.45 -24.54
CA PHE A 41 19.88 -13.35 -25.31
C PHE A 41 19.03 -12.13 -24.92
N TRP A 42 19.68 -11.00 -24.65
CA TRP A 42 18.98 -9.78 -24.24
C TRP A 42 17.90 -9.34 -25.23
N SER A 43 18.17 -9.42 -26.53
CA SER A 43 17.21 -9.04 -27.58
C SER A 43 15.88 -9.79 -27.47
N THR A 44 15.90 -11.10 -27.17
CA THR A 44 14.68 -11.90 -27.01
C THR A 44 13.98 -11.62 -25.68
N HIS A 45 14.74 -11.40 -24.60
CA HIS A 45 14.19 -10.95 -23.32
C HIS A 45 13.49 -9.60 -23.44
N PHE A 46 14.13 -8.63 -24.09
CA PHE A 46 13.57 -7.30 -24.29
C PHE A 46 12.37 -7.31 -25.23
N ALA A 47 12.40 -8.09 -26.31
CA ALA A 47 11.25 -8.26 -27.21
C ALA A 47 10.03 -8.83 -26.47
N ARG A 48 10.20 -9.84 -25.61
CA ARG A 48 9.10 -10.40 -24.81
C ARG A 48 8.58 -9.40 -23.77
N LEU A 49 9.48 -8.64 -23.13
CA LEU A 49 9.09 -7.58 -22.21
C LEU A 49 8.25 -6.51 -22.94
N GLU A 50 8.65 -6.09 -24.14
CA GLU A 50 7.92 -5.10 -24.94
C GLU A 50 6.58 -5.63 -25.48
N LYS A 51 6.50 -6.92 -25.84
CA LYS A 51 5.24 -7.60 -26.16
C LYS A 51 4.26 -7.51 -24.98
N GLY A 52 4.71 -7.93 -23.79
CA GLY A 52 3.91 -7.82 -22.57
C GLY A 52 3.55 -6.39 -22.21
N ARG A 53 4.48 -5.45 -22.41
CA ARG A 53 4.25 -4.02 -22.13
C ARG A 53 3.12 -3.48 -23.01
N THR A 54 3.13 -3.83 -24.28
CA THR A 54 2.11 -3.42 -25.25
C THR A 54 0.76 -4.03 -24.88
N GLN A 55 0.72 -5.33 -24.58
CA GLN A 55 -0.48 -6.07 -24.18
C GLN A 55 -1.12 -5.50 -22.90
N LEU A 56 -0.30 -5.15 -21.89
CA LEU A 56 -0.76 -4.53 -20.65
C LEU A 56 -0.87 -3.00 -20.73
N LYS A 57 -0.57 -2.37 -21.87
CA LYS A 57 -0.59 -0.92 -22.06
C LYS A 57 0.25 -0.15 -21.02
N ILE A 58 1.39 -0.71 -20.62
CA ILE A 58 2.34 -0.04 -19.72
C ILE A 58 3.17 0.97 -20.53
N ASN A 59 3.47 2.14 -19.96
CA ASN A 59 4.24 3.17 -20.68
C ASN A 59 5.66 2.68 -21.03
N LYS A 60 6.20 3.18 -22.15
CA LYS A 60 7.48 2.73 -22.71
C LYS A 60 8.66 3.07 -21.80
N VAL A 61 9.60 2.14 -21.69
CA VAL A 61 10.93 2.34 -21.11
C VAL A 61 11.96 2.12 -22.21
N ARG A 62 12.93 3.03 -22.35
CA ARG A 62 13.95 2.89 -23.39
C ARG A 62 14.90 1.74 -23.02
N GLU A 63 15.24 0.89 -23.99
CA GLU A 63 16.16 -0.24 -23.81
C GLU A 63 17.49 0.17 -23.15
N LYS A 64 18.05 1.30 -23.57
CA LYS A 64 19.27 1.90 -23.00
C LYS A 64 19.17 2.11 -21.48
N GLN A 65 17.98 2.42 -20.94
CA GLN A 65 17.79 2.57 -19.50
C GLN A 65 17.94 1.25 -18.77
N TRP A 66 17.43 0.15 -19.33
CA TRP A 66 17.62 -1.19 -18.78
C TRP A 66 19.10 -1.58 -18.76
N ILE A 67 19.78 -1.43 -19.90
CA ILE A 67 21.22 -1.74 -20.00
C ILE A 67 22.04 -0.90 -19.02
N ASN A 68 21.71 0.39 -18.84
CA ASN A 68 22.38 1.24 -17.86
C ASN A 68 22.13 0.76 -16.41
N ASP A 69 20.89 0.45 -16.06
CA ASP A 69 20.53 -0.02 -14.73
C ASP A 69 21.18 -1.40 -14.43
N ILE A 70 21.22 -2.31 -15.41
CA ILE A 70 21.91 -3.62 -15.32
C ILE A 70 23.42 -3.44 -15.14
N ASN A 71 24.08 -2.62 -15.98
CA ASN A 71 25.52 -2.33 -15.85
C ASN A 71 25.86 -1.76 -14.47
N LYS A 72 25.05 -0.81 -13.99
CA LYS A 72 25.23 -0.21 -12.68
C LYS A 72 25.07 -1.23 -11.55
N ALA A 73 24.03 -2.08 -11.62
CA ALA A 73 23.80 -3.10 -10.61
C ALA A 73 24.91 -4.16 -10.59
N LEU A 74 25.37 -4.60 -11.76
CA LEU A 74 26.46 -5.56 -11.91
C LEU A 74 27.79 -5.01 -11.37
N GLY A 75 28.11 -3.75 -11.68
CA GLY A 75 29.31 -3.09 -11.18
C GLY A 75 29.34 -2.97 -9.66
N ILE A 76 28.18 -2.75 -9.02
CA ILE A 76 28.06 -2.77 -7.55
C ILE A 76 28.18 -4.19 -7.00
N ALA A 77 27.60 -5.18 -7.69
CA ALA A 77 27.59 -6.58 -7.24
C ALA A 77 28.97 -7.25 -7.33
N LYS A 78 29.84 -6.76 -8.23
CA LYS A 78 31.16 -7.31 -8.54
C LYS A 78 31.07 -8.82 -8.85
N LEU A 79 30.16 -9.16 -9.75
CA LEU A 79 29.90 -10.52 -10.22
C LEU A 79 30.25 -10.62 -11.71
N GLU A 80 30.97 -11.67 -12.08
CA GLU A 80 31.24 -12.00 -13.49
C GLU A 80 30.13 -12.88 -14.08
N GLN A 81 29.56 -13.76 -13.26
CA GLN A 81 28.41 -14.58 -13.58
C GLN A 81 27.25 -14.26 -12.61
N ALA A 82 26.07 -13.99 -13.16
CA ALA A 82 24.93 -13.56 -12.37
C ALA A 82 23.59 -13.91 -13.03
N VAL A 83 22.57 -14.03 -12.19
CA VAL A 83 21.17 -13.94 -12.61
C VAL A 83 20.70 -12.51 -12.41
N VAL A 84 20.11 -11.93 -13.47
CA VAL A 84 19.51 -10.60 -13.43
C VAL A 84 18.03 -10.71 -13.62
N LYS A 85 17.26 -10.39 -12.57
CA LYS A 85 15.82 -10.24 -12.66
C LYS A 85 15.49 -8.78 -12.89
N ILE A 86 14.81 -8.46 -13.98
CA ILE A 86 14.25 -7.12 -14.20
C ILE A 86 12.74 -7.17 -14.04
N ILE A 87 12.15 -6.13 -13.47
CA ILE A 87 10.70 -6.00 -13.27
C ILE A 87 10.26 -4.63 -13.76
N LEU A 88 9.27 -4.62 -14.64
CA LEU A 88 8.59 -3.42 -15.14
C LEU A 88 7.19 -3.37 -14.54
N SER A 89 6.95 -2.40 -13.66
CA SER A 89 5.63 -2.10 -13.11
C SER A 89 5.00 -0.92 -13.84
N ARG A 90 3.66 -0.89 -13.92
CA ARG A 90 2.93 0.31 -14.38
C ARG A 90 3.33 1.56 -13.61
N GLY A 91 3.69 1.42 -12.33
CA GLY A 91 4.08 2.52 -11.45
C GLY A 91 3.12 2.73 -10.30
N GLU A 92 3.12 3.93 -9.74
CA GLU A 92 2.27 4.30 -8.61
C GLU A 92 0.93 4.87 -9.10
N SER A 93 -0.16 4.52 -8.43
CA SER A 93 -1.48 5.11 -8.69
C SER A 93 -2.29 5.25 -7.41
N GLU A 94 -3.41 5.96 -7.52
CA GLU A 94 -4.47 5.96 -6.51
C GLU A 94 -5.15 4.58 -6.40
N ARG A 95 -6.16 4.47 -5.52
CA ARG A 95 -6.86 3.22 -5.20
C ARG A 95 -7.71 2.71 -6.36
N GLY A 96 -7.92 1.38 -6.38
CA GLY A 96 -8.80 0.70 -7.34
C GLY A 96 -8.09 0.20 -8.60
N TYR A 97 -8.85 -0.52 -9.43
CA TYR A 97 -8.32 -1.14 -10.65
C TYR A 97 -8.09 -0.15 -11.79
N GLY A 98 -8.90 0.92 -11.85
CA GLY A 98 -8.73 2.01 -12.81
C GLY A 98 -7.40 2.75 -12.64
N PHE A 99 -6.87 3.30 -13.73
CA PHE A 99 -5.62 4.06 -13.69
C PHE A 99 -5.61 5.19 -14.72
N LYS A 100 -4.94 6.29 -14.36
CA LYS A 100 -4.76 7.46 -15.25
C LYS A 100 -3.79 7.12 -16.38
N LYS A 101 -3.93 7.77 -17.53
CA LYS A 101 -2.91 7.74 -18.60
C LYS A 101 -1.62 8.41 -18.09
N GLY A 102 -0.48 8.06 -18.66
CA GLY A 102 0.79 8.75 -18.37
C GLY A 102 1.49 8.35 -17.06
N ILE A 103 1.04 7.31 -16.35
CA ILE A 103 1.76 6.83 -15.15
C ILE A 103 3.20 6.46 -15.51
N LYS A 104 4.16 7.00 -14.76
CA LYS A 104 5.57 6.70 -14.95
C LYS A 104 5.87 5.26 -14.49
N PRO A 105 6.35 4.39 -15.40
CA PRO A 105 6.69 3.01 -15.03
C PRO A 105 7.79 2.95 -13.98
N THR A 106 7.72 1.95 -13.12
CA THR A 106 8.81 1.64 -12.18
C THR A 106 9.65 0.50 -12.74
N ARG A 107 10.96 0.73 -12.80
CA ARG A 107 11.96 -0.26 -13.22
C ARG A 107 12.68 -0.81 -12.01
N ILE A 108 12.74 -2.12 -11.89
CA ILE A 108 13.49 -2.79 -10.82
C ILE A 108 14.51 -3.71 -11.49
N VAL A 109 15.75 -3.68 -11.03
CA VAL A 109 16.83 -4.57 -11.45
C VAL A 109 17.40 -5.23 -10.22
N ILE A 110 17.38 -6.56 -10.19
CA ILE A 110 17.90 -7.39 -9.12
C ILE A 110 19.01 -8.25 -9.69
N VAL A 111 20.24 -8.04 -9.24
CA VAL A 111 21.39 -8.88 -9.58
C VAL A 111 21.67 -9.82 -8.42
N SER A 112 21.77 -11.11 -8.71
CA SER A 112 22.08 -12.17 -7.74
C SER A 112 23.14 -13.12 -8.30
N PRO A 113 23.91 -13.82 -7.44
CA PRO A 113 24.80 -14.88 -7.88
C PRO A 113 24.05 -15.97 -8.68
N MET A 114 24.77 -16.67 -9.55
CA MET A 114 24.27 -17.89 -10.16
C MET A 114 23.91 -18.92 -9.07
N PRO A 115 22.83 -19.73 -9.26
CA PRO A 115 22.54 -20.86 -8.39
C PRO A 115 23.73 -21.82 -8.34
N LYS A 116 24.08 -22.31 -7.14
CA LYS A 116 25.27 -23.14 -6.92
C LYS A 116 25.16 -24.57 -7.50
N GLN A 117 23.95 -25.02 -7.85
CA GLN A 117 23.72 -26.38 -8.34
C GLN A 117 22.49 -26.42 -9.24
N THR A 118 22.62 -27.02 -10.43
CA THR A 118 21.49 -27.46 -11.25
C THR A 118 21.58 -28.97 -11.36
N VAL A 119 20.50 -29.69 -11.07
CA VAL A 119 20.45 -31.13 -11.33
C VAL A 119 20.54 -31.35 -12.83
N ASP A 120 21.29 -32.36 -13.26
CA ASP A 120 21.46 -32.66 -14.69
C ASP A 120 20.22 -33.30 -15.30
N ASN A 121 19.55 -34.14 -14.52
CA ASN A 121 18.31 -34.80 -14.89
C ASN A 121 17.17 -34.44 -13.94
N TYR A 122 15.97 -34.27 -14.49
CA TYR A 122 14.79 -33.90 -13.72
C TYR A 122 13.82 -35.07 -13.59
N THR A 123 13.27 -35.22 -12.39
CA THR A 123 12.03 -35.97 -12.15
C THR A 123 10.86 -35.00 -12.14
N LEU A 124 9.78 -35.36 -12.84
CA LEU A 124 8.55 -34.59 -12.91
C LEU A 124 7.38 -35.33 -12.27
N SER A 125 6.50 -34.58 -11.63
CA SER A 125 5.13 -34.99 -11.32
C SER A 125 4.13 -34.14 -12.08
N VAL A 126 2.86 -34.54 -12.09
CA VAL A 126 1.76 -33.69 -12.60
C VAL A 126 1.21 -32.86 -11.45
N CYS A 127 0.98 -31.57 -11.67
CA CYS A 127 0.55 -30.65 -10.62
C CYS A 127 -0.94 -30.75 -10.37
N ASN A 128 -1.35 -30.66 -9.10
CA ASN A 128 -2.77 -30.58 -8.72
C ASN A 128 -3.42 -29.24 -9.14
N SER A 129 -2.61 -28.20 -9.36
CA SER A 129 -3.07 -26.91 -9.87
C SER A 129 -2.37 -26.58 -11.18
N GLY A 130 -3.08 -25.90 -12.08
CA GLY A 130 -2.65 -25.59 -13.43
C GLY A 130 -2.94 -24.15 -13.82
N TYR A 131 -3.05 -23.93 -15.13
CA TYR A 131 -3.43 -22.66 -15.70
C TYR A 131 -4.95 -22.58 -15.91
N VAL A 132 -5.50 -21.41 -15.62
CA VAL A 132 -6.81 -21.00 -16.12
C VAL A 132 -6.63 -20.32 -17.47
N ASN A 133 -7.56 -20.54 -18.41
CA ASN A 133 -7.48 -19.92 -19.72
C ASN A 133 -7.65 -18.40 -19.62
N ASN A 134 -6.66 -17.65 -20.08
CA ASN A 134 -6.65 -16.20 -20.12
C ASN A 134 -5.78 -15.72 -21.28
N ALA A 135 -6.32 -15.80 -22.50
CA ALA A 135 -5.63 -15.40 -23.72
C ALA A 135 -5.06 -13.96 -23.66
N PRO A 136 -5.76 -12.97 -23.06
CA PRO A 136 -5.18 -11.63 -22.84
C PRO A 136 -3.93 -11.57 -21.96
N LEU A 137 -3.55 -12.64 -21.25
CA LEU A 137 -2.31 -12.75 -20.48
C LEU A 137 -1.38 -13.85 -20.98
N SER A 138 -1.76 -14.58 -22.03
CA SER A 138 -0.96 -15.67 -22.58
C SER A 138 0.32 -15.15 -23.23
N ARG A 139 1.34 -16.02 -23.29
CA ARG A 139 2.66 -15.81 -23.92
C ARG A 139 3.54 -14.73 -23.26
N ILE A 140 3.04 -13.94 -22.31
CA ILE A 140 3.78 -12.87 -21.64
C ILE A 140 4.19 -13.25 -20.22
N LYS A 141 5.29 -12.67 -19.71
CA LYS A 141 5.83 -12.97 -18.38
C LYS A 141 5.38 -11.93 -17.34
N HIS A 142 4.07 -11.87 -17.08
CA HIS A 142 3.45 -10.94 -16.12
C HIS A 142 3.71 -11.30 -14.65
N CYS A 143 3.53 -10.36 -13.73
CA CYS A 143 3.84 -10.55 -12.30
C CYS A 143 2.76 -11.31 -11.51
N ASN A 144 1.56 -11.52 -12.04
CA ASN A 144 0.58 -12.44 -11.45
C ASN A 144 1.04 -13.91 -11.59
N ARG A 145 1.74 -14.43 -10.58
CA ARG A 145 2.37 -15.76 -10.59
C ARG A 145 1.83 -16.72 -9.53
N LEU A 146 0.63 -16.44 -9.00
CA LEU A 146 0.05 -17.22 -7.92
C LEU A 146 -0.21 -18.67 -8.34
N GLU A 147 -0.63 -18.92 -9.59
CA GLU A 147 -0.78 -20.28 -10.15
C GLU A 147 0.51 -21.11 -10.02
N GLN A 148 1.67 -20.51 -10.35
CA GLN A 148 2.95 -21.20 -10.23
C GLN A 148 3.38 -21.38 -8.76
N VAL A 149 3.00 -20.46 -7.87
CA VAL A 149 3.22 -20.62 -6.43
C VAL A 149 2.40 -21.80 -5.91
N LEU A 150 1.10 -21.85 -6.21
CA LEU A 150 0.20 -22.93 -5.81
C LEU A 150 0.66 -24.30 -6.32
N ALA A 151 1.10 -24.37 -7.58
CA ALA A 151 1.63 -25.60 -8.16
C ALA A 151 2.87 -26.14 -7.43
N ARG A 152 3.65 -25.27 -6.79
CA ARG A 152 4.87 -25.64 -6.07
C ARG A 152 4.67 -26.02 -4.61
N ILE A 153 3.53 -25.69 -3.98
CA ILE A 153 3.30 -25.93 -2.54
C ILE A 153 3.44 -27.40 -2.18
N ASN A 154 2.92 -28.30 -3.02
CA ASN A 154 2.89 -29.75 -2.77
C ASN A 154 3.78 -30.54 -3.73
N MET A 155 4.79 -29.90 -4.32
CA MET A 155 5.67 -30.55 -5.29
C MET A 155 6.59 -31.57 -4.60
N ARG A 156 6.54 -32.82 -5.06
CA ARG A 156 7.35 -33.94 -4.52
C ARG A 156 8.54 -34.32 -5.39
N SER A 157 8.59 -33.80 -6.61
CA SER A 157 9.65 -34.07 -7.60
C SER A 157 10.55 -32.85 -7.78
N ASN A 158 11.58 -32.92 -8.63
CA ASN A 158 12.43 -31.76 -8.90
C ASN A 158 11.66 -30.61 -9.55
N GLU A 159 10.66 -30.95 -10.36
CA GLU A 159 9.80 -30.01 -11.06
C GLU A 159 8.42 -30.65 -11.35
N CYS A 160 7.44 -29.88 -11.82
CA CYS A 160 6.08 -30.36 -11.97
C CYS A 160 5.37 -29.79 -13.20
N ILE A 161 4.60 -30.62 -13.89
CA ILE A 161 3.87 -30.31 -15.12
C ILE A 161 2.57 -29.61 -14.77
N MET A 162 2.42 -28.38 -15.26
CA MET A 162 1.20 -27.59 -15.15
C MET A 162 0.31 -27.85 -16.37
N LEU A 163 -0.94 -28.21 -16.10
CA LEU A 163 -1.96 -28.50 -17.10
C LEU A 163 -2.82 -27.26 -17.38
N ASN A 164 -3.54 -27.24 -18.49
CA ASN A 164 -4.67 -26.34 -18.71
C ASN A 164 -5.99 -26.96 -18.19
N GLU A 165 -7.10 -26.24 -18.37
CA GLU A 165 -8.44 -26.68 -17.97
C GLU A 165 -8.92 -27.97 -18.64
N LYS A 166 -8.33 -28.34 -19.79
CA LYS A 166 -8.63 -29.60 -20.49
C LYS A 166 -7.77 -30.77 -20.00
N GLY A 167 -6.91 -30.57 -19.01
CA GLY A 167 -5.96 -31.57 -18.53
C GLY A 167 -4.73 -31.78 -19.43
N ASN A 168 -4.50 -30.90 -20.41
CA ASN A 168 -3.35 -31.00 -21.32
C ASN A 168 -2.13 -30.23 -20.77
N PRO A 169 -0.89 -30.80 -20.86
CA PRO A 169 0.33 -30.10 -20.50
C PRO A 169 0.52 -28.76 -21.22
N VAL A 170 0.92 -27.73 -20.46
CA VAL A 170 1.25 -26.39 -20.98
C VAL A 170 2.72 -26.06 -20.76
N SER A 171 3.20 -26.26 -19.53
CA SER A 171 4.56 -25.93 -19.12
C SER A 171 4.92 -26.70 -17.85
N VAL A 172 6.15 -26.52 -17.36
CA VAL A 172 6.45 -26.78 -15.95
C VAL A 172 6.36 -25.50 -15.12
N THR A 173 6.47 -25.56 -13.79
CA THR A 173 6.22 -24.38 -12.93
C THR A 173 7.15 -23.19 -13.20
N GLN A 174 8.36 -23.45 -13.72
CA GLN A 174 9.37 -22.44 -14.03
C GLN A 174 10.09 -22.66 -15.37
N GLY A 175 9.42 -23.23 -16.38
CA GLY A 175 10.01 -23.49 -17.69
C GLY A 175 9.01 -24.01 -18.71
N ASN A 176 9.43 -24.11 -19.97
CA ASN A 176 8.65 -24.80 -21.01
C ASN A 176 9.02 -26.29 -21.06
N ILE A 177 8.10 -27.11 -21.55
CA ILE A 177 8.25 -28.55 -21.72
C ILE A 177 8.21 -28.93 -23.21
N PHE A 178 8.97 -29.96 -23.56
CA PHE A 178 9.14 -30.47 -24.92
C PHE A 178 9.21 -31.99 -24.89
N GLY A 179 8.66 -32.64 -25.92
CA GLY A 179 8.81 -34.07 -26.17
C GLY A 179 9.42 -34.31 -27.54
N ILE A 180 10.18 -35.39 -27.69
CA ILE A 180 10.67 -35.89 -28.98
C ILE A 180 10.02 -37.23 -29.22
N LYS A 181 9.40 -37.42 -30.38
CA LYS A 181 8.85 -38.71 -30.81
C LYS A 181 9.12 -38.91 -32.29
N ASN A 182 9.80 -39.98 -32.69
CA ASN A 182 10.08 -40.31 -34.09
C ASN A 182 10.64 -39.12 -34.90
N ALA A 183 11.68 -38.46 -34.39
CA ALA A 183 12.29 -37.25 -34.97
C ALA A 183 11.36 -36.02 -35.12
N VAL A 184 10.21 -36.02 -34.42
CA VAL A 184 9.32 -34.86 -34.30
C VAL A 184 9.48 -34.25 -32.90
N LEU A 185 9.83 -32.97 -32.86
CA LEU A 185 9.78 -32.16 -31.63
C LEU A 185 8.37 -31.63 -31.42
N LEU A 186 7.79 -32.00 -30.29
CA LEU A 186 6.47 -31.61 -29.81
C LEU A 186 6.62 -30.55 -28.70
N THR A 187 5.84 -29.48 -28.74
CA THR A 187 5.70 -28.56 -27.59
C THR A 187 4.29 -27.96 -27.52
N PRO A 188 3.74 -27.71 -26.31
CA PRO A 188 2.38 -27.18 -26.19
C PRO A 188 2.19 -25.82 -26.85
N ASN A 189 1.08 -25.57 -27.56
CA ASN A 189 0.71 -24.18 -27.92
C ASN A 189 0.48 -23.34 -26.66
N LEU A 190 0.54 -22.02 -26.79
CA LEU A 190 0.44 -21.09 -25.65
C LEU A 190 -0.60 -20.01 -25.93
N ASP A 191 -1.67 -20.36 -26.62
CA ASP A 191 -2.60 -19.38 -27.19
C ASP A 191 -3.49 -18.81 -26.09
N ASN A 192 -3.87 -19.68 -25.14
CA ASN A 192 -4.78 -19.35 -24.05
C ASN A 192 -4.09 -19.13 -22.71
N CYS A 193 -2.90 -19.69 -22.49
CA CYS A 193 -2.18 -19.57 -21.22
C CYS A 193 -0.68 -19.88 -21.38
N GLY A 194 0.06 -19.80 -20.27
CA GLY A 194 1.49 -20.09 -20.22
C GLY A 194 2.39 -18.97 -20.76
N ILE A 195 3.70 -19.21 -20.70
CA ILE A 195 4.74 -18.21 -21.02
C ILE A 195 5.58 -18.67 -22.21
N GLU A 196 5.73 -17.81 -23.21
CA GLU A 196 6.59 -18.06 -24.36
C GLU A 196 8.05 -17.86 -23.96
N GLY A 197 8.75 -18.93 -23.57
CA GLY A 197 10.15 -18.90 -23.13
C GLY A 197 11.11 -18.27 -24.15
N THR A 198 12.05 -17.44 -23.71
CA THR A 198 13.10 -16.90 -24.61
C THR A 198 13.99 -17.99 -25.19
N ARG A 199 14.17 -19.12 -24.48
CA ARG A 199 14.86 -20.30 -24.99
C ARG A 199 14.00 -21.11 -25.95
N ARG A 200 12.68 -21.11 -25.77
CA ARG A 200 11.74 -21.90 -26.57
C ARG A 200 11.90 -21.60 -28.05
N THR A 201 11.85 -20.33 -28.45
CA THR A 201 12.01 -19.93 -29.86
C THR A 201 13.33 -20.41 -30.44
N VAL A 202 14.43 -20.27 -29.69
CA VAL A 202 15.77 -20.72 -30.13
C VAL A 202 15.83 -22.24 -30.27
N ILE A 203 15.22 -22.98 -29.35
CA ILE A 203 15.13 -24.45 -29.40
C ILE A 203 14.36 -24.91 -30.65
N LEU A 204 13.24 -24.26 -30.99
CA LEU A 204 12.49 -24.60 -32.21
C LEU A 204 13.34 -24.39 -33.47
N THR A 205 14.09 -23.28 -33.54
CA THR A 205 15.03 -23.04 -34.65
C THR A 205 16.15 -24.08 -34.70
N ILE A 206 16.71 -24.46 -33.55
CA ILE A 206 17.75 -25.50 -33.46
C ILE A 206 17.21 -26.85 -33.92
N ALA A 207 15.99 -27.22 -33.55
CA ALA A 207 15.37 -28.47 -33.93
C ALA A 207 15.26 -28.60 -35.46
N LEU A 208 14.81 -27.55 -36.14
CA LEU A 208 14.78 -27.50 -37.61
C LEU A 208 16.18 -27.65 -38.23
N LYS A 209 17.21 -27.00 -37.67
CA LYS A 209 18.61 -27.16 -38.12
C LYS A 209 19.14 -28.58 -37.92
N LEU A 210 18.65 -29.28 -36.90
CA LEU A 210 18.95 -30.69 -36.64
C LEU A 210 18.07 -31.65 -37.47
N LYS A 211 17.32 -31.13 -38.45
CA LYS A 211 16.43 -31.89 -39.34
C LYS A 211 15.28 -32.59 -38.61
N LEU A 212 14.89 -32.09 -37.43
CA LEU A 212 13.67 -32.52 -36.76
C LEU A 212 12.46 -31.81 -37.35
N GLN A 213 11.33 -32.52 -37.44
CA GLN A 213 10.05 -31.85 -37.66
C GLN A 213 9.62 -31.14 -36.36
N VAL A 214 8.91 -30.03 -36.46
CA VAL A 214 8.42 -29.28 -35.29
C VAL A 214 6.91 -29.18 -35.34
N LYS A 215 6.25 -29.64 -34.26
CA LYS A 215 4.80 -29.53 -34.09
C LYS A 215 4.48 -28.78 -32.79
N VAL A 216 3.93 -27.60 -32.96
CA VAL A 216 3.38 -26.78 -31.86
C VAL A 216 1.87 -26.99 -31.85
N GLY A 217 1.31 -27.48 -30.76
CA GLY A 217 -0.12 -27.81 -30.70
C GLY A 217 -0.56 -28.23 -29.30
N GLU A 218 -1.82 -28.61 -29.14
CA GLU A 218 -2.24 -29.29 -27.91
C GLU A 218 -1.57 -30.66 -27.85
N ILE A 219 -1.08 -31.04 -26.68
CA ILE A 219 -0.42 -32.32 -26.40
C ILE A 219 -1.15 -32.91 -25.22
N SER A 220 -1.57 -34.19 -25.29
CA SER A 220 -2.15 -34.88 -24.13
C SER A 220 -1.04 -35.42 -23.22
N LEU A 221 -1.35 -35.71 -21.95
CA LEU A 221 -0.40 -36.40 -21.06
C LEU A 221 0.08 -37.73 -21.64
N GLN A 222 -0.83 -38.49 -22.26
CA GLN A 222 -0.47 -39.77 -22.88
C GLN A 222 0.53 -39.56 -24.03
N THR A 223 0.30 -38.58 -24.90
CA THR A 223 1.25 -38.25 -25.97
C THR A 223 2.63 -37.90 -25.43
N LEU A 224 2.69 -37.20 -24.29
CA LEU A 224 3.95 -36.88 -23.63
C LEU A 224 4.63 -38.13 -23.03
N TYR A 225 3.85 -39.05 -22.45
CA TYR A 225 4.36 -40.35 -21.95
C TYR A 225 4.87 -41.27 -23.06
N ASP A 226 4.31 -41.15 -24.27
CA ASP A 226 4.72 -41.93 -25.44
C ASP A 226 5.89 -41.31 -26.22
N CYS A 227 6.48 -40.23 -25.72
CA CYS A 227 7.68 -39.62 -26.33
C CYS A 227 8.92 -40.47 -26.02
N ASP A 228 9.87 -40.48 -26.96
CA ASP A 228 11.18 -41.12 -26.81
C ASP A 228 12.03 -40.37 -25.78
N GLU A 229 11.99 -39.03 -25.84
CA GLU A 229 12.70 -38.14 -24.92
C GLU A 229 11.76 -37.01 -24.45
N VAL A 230 11.91 -36.58 -23.20
CA VAL A 230 11.24 -35.37 -22.68
C VAL A 230 12.30 -34.46 -22.05
N PHE A 231 12.16 -33.16 -22.26
CA PHE A 231 13.05 -32.18 -21.65
C PHE A 231 12.33 -30.88 -21.29
N ILE A 232 12.93 -30.14 -20.36
CA ILE A 232 12.45 -28.82 -19.94
C ILE A 232 13.49 -27.74 -20.25
N SER A 233 13.03 -26.50 -20.40
CA SER A 233 13.93 -25.39 -20.61
C SER A 233 13.48 -24.07 -20.00
N ASN A 234 14.43 -23.33 -19.45
CA ASN A 234 14.30 -21.91 -19.13
C ASN A 234 15.64 -21.18 -19.30
N SER A 235 15.64 -19.86 -19.09
CA SER A 235 16.83 -19.02 -19.31
C SER A 235 18.02 -19.33 -18.41
N VAL A 236 17.78 -19.90 -17.23
CA VAL A 236 18.78 -20.16 -16.17
C VAL A 236 19.36 -21.57 -16.28
N ILE A 237 18.51 -22.60 -16.38
CA ILE A 237 18.94 -24.00 -16.40
C ILE A 237 19.34 -24.49 -17.80
N GLY A 238 19.00 -23.73 -18.85
CA GLY A 238 19.24 -24.15 -20.23
C GLY A 238 18.24 -25.21 -20.69
N VAL A 239 18.72 -26.29 -21.29
CA VAL A 239 17.94 -27.48 -21.66
C VAL A 239 18.36 -28.60 -20.71
N LYS A 240 17.37 -29.23 -20.06
CA LYS A 240 17.61 -30.31 -19.09
C LYS A 240 16.69 -31.49 -19.38
N SER A 241 17.27 -32.69 -19.44
CA SER A 241 16.56 -33.94 -19.67
C SER A 241 15.60 -34.24 -18.52
N VAL A 242 14.54 -34.99 -18.83
CA VAL A 242 13.60 -35.55 -17.86
C VAL A 242 13.72 -37.06 -17.88
N ASP A 243 14.14 -37.64 -16.76
CA ASP A 243 14.35 -39.10 -16.64
C ASP A 243 13.05 -39.80 -16.26
N ILE A 244 12.20 -39.14 -15.47
CA ILE A 244 11.00 -39.75 -14.90
C ILE A 244 9.86 -38.74 -14.92
N ILE A 245 8.68 -39.18 -15.37
CA ILE A 245 7.42 -38.48 -15.13
C ILE A 245 6.47 -39.45 -14.42
N ASN A 246 6.13 -39.16 -13.17
CA ASN A 246 5.42 -40.10 -12.27
C ASN A 246 6.11 -41.48 -12.24
N ALA A 247 5.49 -42.52 -12.80
CA ALA A 247 6.06 -43.87 -12.88
C ALA A 247 6.76 -44.16 -14.22
N LYS A 248 6.60 -43.31 -15.24
CA LYS A 248 7.18 -43.52 -16.57
C LYS A 248 8.64 -43.08 -16.58
N GLN A 249 9.53 -43.98 -16.97
CA GLN A 249 10.95 -43.70 -17.17
C GLN A 249 11.26 -43.41 -18.65
N PHE A 250 12.21 -42.52 -18.89
CA PHE A 250 12.76 -42.14 -20.18
C PHE A 250 14.26 -42.44 -20.19
N THR A 251 14.68 -43.37 -21.05
CA THR A 251 16.08 -43.84 -21.11
C THR A 251 16.87 -43.21 -22.25
N GLN A 252 16.20 -42.55 -23.20
CA GLN A 252 16.84 -41.87 -24.34
C GLN A 252 16.98 -40.37 -24.06
N GLN A 253 18.14 -39.80 -24.44
CA GLN A 253 18.44 -38.37 -24.26
C GLN A 253 19.33 -37.79 -25.37
N THR A 254 19.56 -38.54 -26.45
CA THR A 254 20.56 -38.20 -27.47
C THR A 254 20.18 -36.93 -28.23
N VAL A 255 18.91 -36.76 -28.60
CA VAL A 255 18.41 -35.58 -29.31
C VAL A 255 18.41 -34.37 -28.38
N THR A 256 17.98 -34.55 -27.13
CA THR A 256 17.99 -33.53 -26.08
C THR A 256 19.39 -33.01 -25.83
N GLN A 257 20.39 -33.88 -25.73
CA GLN A 257 21.80 -33.48 -25.59
C GLN A 257 22.33 -32.73 -26.81
N LYS A 258 21.95 -33.14 -28.04
CA LYS A 258 22.29 -32.39 -29.27
C LYS A 258 21.70 -30.98 -29.25
N ILE A 259 20.42 -30.84 -28.85
CA ILE A 259 19.76 -29.54 -28.69
C ILE A 259 20.45 -28.70 -27.62
N ALA A 260 20.78 -29.28 -26.46
CA ALA A 260 21.46 -28.59 -25.38
C ALA A 260 22.82 -28.03 -25.80
N ARG A 261 23.66 -28.85 -26.46
CA ARG A 261 24.97 -28.44 -27.00
C ARG A 261 24.82 -27.35 -28.06
N ALA A 262 23.83 -27.45 -28.95
CA ALA A 262 23.56 -26.43 -29.96
C ALA A 262 23.10 -25.10 -29.33
N LEU A 263 22.28 -25.16 -28.27
CA LEU A 263 21.84 -23.97 -27.53
C LEU A 263 23.00 -23.29 -26.79
N GLU A 264 23.91 -24.07 -26.22
CA GLU A 264 25.13 -23.55 -25.60
C GLU A 264 26.01 -22.83 -26.62
N LYS A 265 26.21 -23.40 -27.81
CA LYS A 265 26.90 -22.71 -28.93
C LYS A 265 26.21 -21.41 -29.33
N GLU A 266 24.88 -21.41 -29.48
CA GLU A 266 24.12 -20.18 -29.77
C GLU A 266 24.25 -19.15 -28.64
N SER A 267 24.43 -19.56 -27.37
CA SER A 267 24.61 -18.63 -26.25
C SER A 267 25.94 -17.86 -26.28
N GLN A 268 26.94 -18.37 -27.00
CA GLN A 268 28.24 -17.73 -27.18
C GLN A 268 28.28 -16.84 -28.44
N ALA A 269 27.31 -16.96 -29.34
CA ALA A 269 27.27 -16.18 -30.57
C ALA A 269 27.02 -14.69 -30.28
N LYS A 270 27.82 -13.80 -30.91
CA LYS A 270 27.74 -12.33 -30.72
C LYS A 270 26.33 -11.76 -30.90
N LYS A 271 25.54 -12.28 -31.86
CA LYS A 271 24.15 -11.86 -32.10
C LYS A 271 23.20 -12.11 -30.91
N ASN A 272 23.55 -13.07 -30.06
CA ASN A 272 22.77 -13.49 -28.89
C ASN A 272 23.38 -12.99 -27.59
N THR A 273 24.42 -12.16 -27.63
CA THR A 273 25.03 -11.58 -26.44
C THR A 273 24.99 -10.07 -26.51
N THR A 274 24.83 -9.42 -25.34
CA THR A 274 24.96 -7.98 -25.23
C THR A 274 26.11 -7.68 -24.27
N PRO A 275 27.20 -7.06 -24.75
CA PRO A 275 28.34 -6.77 -23.90
C PRO A 275 27.94 -5.75 -22.84
N LEU A 276 28.11 -6.12 -21.58
CA LEU A 276 27.98 -5.21 -20.48
C LEU A 276 29.33 -4.57 -20.24
N LYS A 277 29.36 -3.24 -20.28
CA LYS A 277 30.48 -2.45 -19.81
C LYS A 277 30.13 -2.05 -18.38
N PRO A 278 30.38 -2.89 -17.36
CA PRO A 278 30.41 -2.35 -16.01
C PRO A 278 31.39 -1.19 -16.10
N LYS A 279 30.99 0.01 -15.64
CA LYS A 279 31.97 1.09 -15.53
C LYS A 279 33.09 0.54 -14.65
N LYS A 280 34.20 0.09 -15.25
CA LYS A 280 35.50 0.22 -14.61
C LYS A 280 35.53 1.67 -14.22
N PHE A 281 35.70 1.93 -12.93
CA PHE A 281 35.92 3.28 -12.44
C PHE A 281 37.29 3.69 -13.02
N ASN A 282 37.29 4.05 -14.31
CA ASN A 282 38.47 4.50 -15.03
C ASN A 282 38.70 5.92 -14.53
N MET A 283 39.60 6.00 -13.56
CA MET A 283 40.19 7.22 -13.06
C MET A 283 41.14 7.74 -14.15
N GLY A 284 40.57 8.33 -15.20
CA GLY A 284 41.31 8.76 -16.37
C GLY A 284 40.71 10.04 -16.93
N LYS A 285 41.47 11.12 -16.79
CA LYS A 285 41.14 12.54 -16.99
C LYS A 285 40.41 13.19 -15.82
N PHE A 286 41.12 13.50 -14.75
CA PHE A 286 40.86 14.71 -13.95
C PHE A 286 42.15 15.09 -13.20
N LEU A 287 42.20 16.36 -12.82
CA LEU A 287 43.06 16.94 -11.78
C LEU A 287 43.55 15.92 -10.74
N SER A 288 44.76 16.11 -10.20
CA SER A 288 45.41 15.26 -9.19
C SER A 288 44.41 14.44 -8.36
N PRO A 289 44.52 13.10 -8.28
CA PRO A 289 43.58 12.26 -7.51
C PRO A 289 43.47 12.70 -6.05
N VAL A 290 44.48 13.38 -5.52
CA VAL A 290 44.45 14.08 -4.23
C VAL A 290 43.44 15.21 -4.23
N LEU A 291 43.40 16.04 -5.28
CA LEU A 291 42.44 17.12 -5.43
C LEU A 291 41.01 16.59 -5.64
N ILE A 292 40.82 15.50 -6.39
CA ILE A 292 39.50 14.87 -6.54
C ILE A 292 39.05 14.24 -5.23
N ALA A 293 39.93 13.51 -4.54
CA ALA A 293 39.63 12.94 -3.24
C ALA A 293 39.31 14.05 -2.23
N PHE A 294 40.12 15.10 -2.19
CA PHE A 294 39.91 16.28 -1.34
C PHE A 294 38.58 16.98 -1.66
N THR A 295 38.28 17.23 -2.94
CA THR A 295 37.00 17.84 -3.34
C THR A 295 35.81 16.94 -3.03
N LEU A 296 35.92 15.61 -3.22
CA LEU A 296 34.86 14.66 -2.84
C LEU A 296 34.69 14.55 -1.32
N ILE A 297 35.78 14.59 -0.55
CA ILE A 297 35.76 14.61 0.92
C ILE A 297 35.12 15.90 1.41
N MET A 298 35.55 17.05 0.90
CA MET A 298 34.99 18.36 1.24
C MET A 298 33.53 18.48 0.83
N PHE A 299 33.16 17.95 -0.35
CA PHE A 299 31.77 17.89 -0.80
C PHE A 299 30.92 16.99 0.08
N ASN A 300 31.40 15.80 0.44
CA ASN A 300 30.69 14.88 1.32
C ASN A 300 30.54 15.44 2.73
N TRP A 301 31.61 16.04 3.27
CA TRP A 301 31.60 16.74 4.55
C TRP A 301 30.57 17.87 4.53
N ALA A 302 30.64 18.78 3.56
CA ALA A 302 29.72 19.92 3.45
C ALA A 302 28.26 19.52 3.20
N ASN A 303 28.03 18.40 2.51
CA ASN A 303 26.69 17.86 2.23
C ASN A 303 26.08 17.06 3.39
N THR A 304 26.86 16.76 4.44
CA THR A 304 26.38 16.02 5.62
C THR A 304 25.79 16.97 6.65
N ILE A 305 24.62 16.63 7.18
CA ILE A 305 23.99 17.34 8.30
C ILE A 305 24.37 16.69 9.62
N LYS A 306 24.79 17.51 10.59
CA LYS A 306 25.11 17.09 11.95
C LYS A 306 23.81 17.01 12.75
N SER A 307 23.17 15.85 12.76
CA SER A 307 21.98 15.61 13.56
C SER A 307 21.90 14.12 13.93
N GLU A 308 22.17 13.81 15.19
CA GLU A 308 22.06 12.44 15.73
C GLU A 308 20.60 12.09 16.09
N LYS A 309 19.76 13.11 16.34
CA LYS A 309 18.35 12.98 16.70
C LYS A 309 17.48 13.85 15.77
N PRO A 310 16.27 13.38 15.37
CA PRO A 310 15.37 14.17 14.56
C PRO A 310 15.12 15.56 15.17
N LEU A 311 15.34 16.61 14.39
CA LEU A 311 15.16 18.00 14.80
C LEU A 311 14.01 18.62 14.02
N VAL A 312 13.14 19.36 14.70
CA VAL A 312 12.14 20.20 14.03
C VAL A 312 12.73 21.59 13.83
N TYR A 313 12.98 21.98 12.58
CA TYR A 313 13.49 23.30 12.22
C TYR A 313 12.34 24.23 11.80
N HIS A 314 12.24 25.39 12.42
CA HIS A 314 11.26 26.41 12.04
C HIS A 314 11.88 27.39 11.04
N LEU A 315 11.31 27.46 9.85
CA LEU A 315 11.68 28.40 8.79
C LEU A 315 10.67 29.56 8.77
N PRO A 316 11.03 30.76 9.26
CA PRO A 316 10.10 31.88 9.34
C PRO A 316 9.74 32.44 7.95
N GLN A 317 8.60 33.11 7.86
CA GLN A 317 8.14 33.73 6.60
C GLN A 317 8.99 34.94 6.22
N GLY A 318 9.29 35.08 4.93
CA GLY A 318 10.01 36.24 4.37
C GLY A 318 11.53 36.22 4.57
N VAL A 319 12.09 35.13 5.13
CA VAL A 319 13.54 35.03 5.37
C VAL A 319 14.26 34.56 4.11
N GLY A 320 15.27 35.31 3.68
CA GLY A 320 16.11 34.97 2.52
C GLY A 320 17.08 33.80 2.80
N MET A 321 17.52 33.12 1.73
CA MET A 321 18.40 31.94 1.81
C MET A 321 19.66 32.15 2.66
N ASN A 322 20.29 33.32 2.58
CA ASN A 322 21.50 33.62 3.35
C ASN A 322 21.24 33.58 4.87
N ALA A 323 20.11 34.16 5.31
CA ALA A 323 19.72 34.15 6.71
C ALA A 323 19.34 32.72 7.18
N ILE A 324 18.68 31.94 6.33
CA ILE A 324 18.39 30.51 6.59
C ILE A 324 19.70 29.72 6.76
N ALA A 325 20.63 29.86 5.81
CA ALA A 325 21.92 29.18 5.83
C ALA A 325 22.73 29.55 7.08
N SER A 326 22.77 30.85 7.42
CA SER A 326 23.47 31.31 8.63
C SER A 326 22.84 30.79 9.92
N ASN A 327 21.51 30.72 9.99
CA ASN A 327 20.81 30.21 11.17
C ASN A 327 21.06 28.70 11.36
N LEU A 328 20.99 27.92 10.29
CA LEU A 328 21.27 26.47 10.32
C LEU A 328 22.73 26.17 10.67
N GLU A 329 23.68 26.98 10.19
CA GLU A 329 25.10 26.84 10.53
C GLU A 329 25.37 27.18 11.99
N LYS A 330 24.78 28.27 12.50
CA LYS A 330 24.86 28.65 13.93
C LYS A 330 24.27 27.61 14.87
N GLN A 331 23.21 26.92 14.45
CA GLN A 331 22.60 25.82 15.20
C GLN A 331 23.38 24.49 15.05
N GLY A 332 24.47 24.48 14.29
CA GLY A 332 25.28 23.30 14.06
C GLY A 332 24.61 22.24 13.18
N VAL A 333 23.49 22.55 12.53
CA VAL A 333 22.74 21.62 11.69
C VAL A 333 23.49 21.34 10.39
N ILE A 334 24.03 22.38 9.76
CA ILE A 334 24.84 22.26 8.53
C ILE A 334 26.30 22.64 8.80
N GLN A 335 27.22 22.13 7.98
CA GLN A 335 28.65 22.38 8.13
C GLN A 335 29.13 23.66 7.44
N SER A 336 28.39 24.15 6.43
CA SER A 336 28.78 25.32 5.65
C SER A 336 27.57 26.05 5.08
N ARG A 337 27.41 27.33 5.45
CA ARG A 337 26.40 28.23 4.88
C ARG A 337 26.58 28.41 3.37
N TYR A 338 27.83 28.55 2.92
CA TYR A 338 28.16 28.81 1.52
C TYR A 338 27.79 27.63 0.64
N PHE A 339 28.06 26.41 1.10
CA PHE A 339 27.68 25.20 0.39
C PHE A 339 26.16 25.11 0.19
N LEU A 340 25.38 25.38 1.24
CA LEU A 340 23.92 25.38 1.15
C LEU A 340 23.40 26.45 0.17
N MET A 341 23.98 27.66 0.21
CA MET A 341 23.62 28.75 -0.71
C MET A 341 23.92 28.41 -2.17
N VAL A 342 25.13 27.91 -2.45
CA VAL A 342 25.54 27.49 -3.81
C VAL A 342 24.63 26.37 -4.31
N MET A 343 24.39 25.35 -3.49
CA MET A 343 23.51 24.25 -3.85
C MET A 343 22.08 24.71 -4.11
N ALA A 344 21.53 25.61 -3.29
CA ALA A 344 20.20 26.14 -3.52
C ALA A 344 20.10 26.92 -4.83
N LYS A 345 21.12 27.71 -5.19
CA LYS A 345 21.18 28.46 -6.45
C LYS A 345 21.31 27.52 -7.66
N VAL A 346 22.23 26.54 -7.59
CA VAL A 346 22.45 25.54 -8.65
C VAL A 346 21.19 24.71 -8.92
N LEU A 347 20.42 24.40 -7.88
CA LEU A 347 19.16 23.65 -8.00
C LEU A 347 17.94 24.54 -8.36
N GLY A 348 18.10 25.86 -8.40
CA GLY A 348 17.02 26.82 -8.61
C GLY A 348 15.94 26.77 -7.52
N PHE A 349 16.37 26.54 -6.28
CA PHE A 349 15.53 26.42 -5.08
C PHE A 349 15.56 27.66 -4.19
N ASP A 350 16.50 28.57 -4.44
CA ASP A 350 16.71 29.82 -3.70
C ASP A 350 15.46 30.70 -3.54
N ALA A 351 14.64 30.82 -4.60
CA ALA A 351 13.39 31.57 -4.57
C ALA A 351 12.13 30.70 -4.27
N LYS A 352 12.30 29.39 -4.09
CA LYS A 352 11.17 28.42 -3.97
C LYS A 352 11.01 27.82 -2.58
N ILE A 353 11.80 28.27 -1.62
CA ILE A 353 11.68 27.86 -0.22
C ILE A 353 10.35 28.35 0.33
N LYS A 354 9.66 27.45 1.04
CA LYS A 354 8.42 27.75 1.74
C LYS A 354 8.69 27.86 3.24
N SER A 355 8.02 28.80 3.90
CA SER A 355 8.03 28.88 5.37
C SER A 355 7.26 27.72 5.99
N GLY A 356 7.66 27.31 7.19
CA GLY A 356 7.06 26.17 7.89
C GLY A 356 8.01 25.47 8.84
N TYR A 357 7.50 24.43 9.51
CA TYR A 357 8.30 23.54 10.36
C TYR A 357 8.72 22.31 9.58
N TYR A 358 10.00 21.96 9.60
CA TYR A 358 10.55 20.84 8.84
C TYR A 358 11.15 19.80 9.77
N ASP A 359 10.76 18.54 9.60
CA ASP A 359 11.43 17.41 10.26
C ASP A 359 12.78 17.18 9.54
N ILE A 360 13.87 17.60 10.18
CA ILE A 360 15.24 17.28 9.77
C ILE A 360 15.58 15.92 10.34
N SER A 361 15.51 14.90 9.49
CA SER A 361 15.87 13.53 9.86
C SER A 361 17.38 13.39 10.06
N PRO A 362 17.84 12.53 10.98
CA PRO A 362 19.25 12.18 11.09
C PRO A 362 19.80 11.71 9.74
N ASN A 363 21.02 12.11 9.41
CA ASN A 363 21.70 11.76 8.15
C ASN A 363 21.03 12.25 6.86
N ILE A 364 20.04 13.16 6.92
CA ILE A 364 19.56 13.84 5.70
C ILE A 364 20.69 14.70 5.13
N SER A 365 20.85 14.74 3.81
CA SER A 365 21.87 15.59 3.19
C SER A 365 21.38 17.03 3.04
N VAL A 366 22.30 17.97 2.81
CA VAL A 366 21.95 19.37 2.46
C VAL A 366 21.01 19.41 1.24
N PHE A 367 21.25 18.55 0.25
CA PHE A 367 20.31 18.39 -0.88
C PHE A 367 18.92 17.95 -0.41
N GLY A 368 18.83 16.94 0.46
CA GLY A 368 17.58 16.46 1.03
C GLY A 368 16.84 17.55 1.81
N LEU A 369 17.57 18.34 2.60
CA LEU A 369 17.03 19.46 3.35
C LEU A 369 16.44 20.53 2.42
N LEU A 370 17.16 20.92 1.36
CA LEU A 370 16.68 21.88 0.38
C LEU A 370 15.43 21.35 -0.37
N THR A 371 15.37 20.06 -0.68
CA THR A 371 14.15 19.47 -1.27
C THR A 371 12.97 19.49 -0.30
N ASN A 372 13.20 19.31 1.01
CA ASN A 372 12.14 19.43 2.01
C ASN A 372 11.60 20.86 2.06
N PHE A 373 12.48 21.87 2.06
CA PHE A 373 12.12 23.29 2.05
C PHE A 373 11.28 23.72 0.84
N VAL A 374 11.47 23.10 -0.32
CA VAL A 374 10.71 23.42 -1.55
C VAL A 374 9.40 22.63 -1.65
N SER A 375 9.39 21.37 -1.22
CA SER A 375 8.25 20.46 -1.39
C SER A 375 7.04 20.77 -0.49
N ALA A 376 7.15 21.74 0.44
CA ALA A 376 6.15 21.98 1.49
C ALA A 376 5.87 20.72 2.33
N ALA A 377 6.84 19.80 2.45
CA ALA A 377 6.78 18.68 3.37
C ALA A 377 7.00 19.18 4.80
N VAL A 378 6.06 20.03 5.26
CA VAL A 378 6.01 20.51 6.63
C VAL A 378 5.81 19.29 7.53
N ALA A 379 6.54 19.26 8.65
CA ALA A 379 6.40 18.26 9.67
C ALA A 379 4.91 18.10 10.01
N SER A 380 4.34 16.93 9.74
CA SER A 380 2.92 16.67 9.97
C SER A 380 2.75 15.66 11.09
N ARG A 381 1.70 15.82 11.88
CA ARG A 381 1.28 14.89 12.94
C ARG A 381 -0.20 14.55 12.76
N ASN A 382 -0.59 13.37 13.20
CA ASN A 382 -1.99 12.96 13.22
C ASN A 382 -2.57 13.23 14.61
N ILE A 383 -3.73 13.87 14.66
CA ILE A 383 -4.48 14.10 15.89
C ILE A 383 -5.84 13.44 15.74
N THR A 384 -6.15 12.48 16.62
CA THR A 384 -7.42 11.75 16.61
C THR A 384 -8.38 12.35 17.61
N LEU A 385 -9.55 12.81 17.13
CA LEU A 385 -10.69 13.18 17.94
C LEU A 385 -11.60 11.95 18.07
N ILE A 386 -11.65 11.34 19.24
CA ILE A 386 -12.43 10.11 19.49
C ILE A 386 -13.91 10.41 19.76
N GLU A 387 -14.81 9.49 19.40
CA GLU A 387 -16.27 9.62 19.55
C GLU A 387 -16.72 9.75 21.02
N GLY A 388 -17.91 10.32 21.25
CA GLY A 388 -18.53 10.37 22.58
C GLY A 388 -17.86 11.32 23.59
N LYS A 389 -17.08 12.30 23.09
CA LYS A 389 -16.37 13.31 23.90
C LYS A 389 -17.02 14.69 23.78
N THR A 390 -16.88 15.48 24.83
CA THR A 390 -17.39 16.86 24.86
C THR A 390 -16.46 17.83 24.14
N ILE A 391 -16.97 18.99 23.78
CA ILE A 391 -16.15 20.04 23.17
C ILE A 391 -15.07 20.56 24.12
N ARG A 392 -15.32 20.59 25.44
CA ARG A 392 -14.31 20.91 26.47
C ARG A 392 -13.14 19.93 26.42
N TYR A 393 -13.43 18.64 26.26
CA TYR A 393 -12.40 17.61 26.13
C TYR A 393 -11.55 17.80 24.87
N TYR A 394 -12.18 18.02 23.70
CA TYR A 394 -11.43 18.28 22.47
C TYR A 394 -10.60 19.55 22.56
N TYR A 395 -11.13 20.61 23.15
CA TYR A 395 -10.38 21.85 23.34
C TYR A 395 -9.13 21.62 24.20
N GLN A 396 -9.27 20.96 25.36
CA GLN A 396 -8.16 20.62 26.23
C GLN A 396 -7.13 19.71 25.54
N GLN A 397 -7.59 18.70 24.80
CA GLN A 397 -6.72 17.81 24.02
C GLN A 397 -5.88 18.60 22.99
N LEU A 398 -6.49 19.55 22.29
CA LEU A 398 -5.83 20.28 21.23
C LEU A 398 -4.88 21.38 21.75
N ILE A 399 -5.25 22.11 22.81
CA ILE A 399 -4.37 23.14 23.38
C ILE A 399 -3.14 22.54 24.06
N ASN A 400 -3.24 21.31 24.58
CA ASN A 400 -2.12 20.60 25.21
C ASN A 400 -1.20 19.93 24.17
N ASN A 401 -1.56 19.95 22.88
CA ASN A 401 -0.75 19.36 21.83
C ASN A 401 0.36 20.31 21.38
N LYS A 402 1.62 19.95 21.66
CA LYS A 402 2.82 20.74 21.29
C LYS A 402 2.97 21.03 19.79
N SER A 403 2.26 20.29 18.94
CA SER A 403 2.30 20.49 17.48
C SER A 403 1.39 21.62 17.02
N LEU A 404 0.46 22.09 17.85
CA LEU A 404 -0.52 23.11 17.49
C LEU A 404 -0.21 24.44 18.18
N LYS A 405 -0.55 25.54 17.50
CA LYS A 405 -0.55 26.88 18.10
C LYS A 405 -1.90 27.13 18.77
N SER A 406 -1.84 27.40 20.08
CA SER A 406 -2.99 27.89 20.82
C SER A 406 -3.19 29.38 20.54
N ASN A 407 -4.42 29.78 20.23
CA ASN A 407 -4.78 31.16 19.89
C ASN A 407 -5.47 31.88 21.07
N GLY A 408 -5.21 31.46 22.31
CA GLY A 408 -5.83 32.06 23.50
C GLY A 408 -7.08 31.29 23.97
N SER A 409 -8.14 32.00 24.34
CA SER A 409 -9.33 31.40 24.97
C SER A 409 -10.18 30.54 24.02
N PHE A 410 -11.05 29.71 24.59
CA PHE A 410 -12.01 28.87 23.84
C PHE A 410 -12.89 29.71 22.90
N ALA A 411 -13.43 30.82 23.42
CA ALA A 411 -14.28 31.73 22.65
C ALA A 411 -13.53 32.34 21.45
N ASN A 412 -12.27 32.76 21.64
CA ASN A 412 -11.46 33.28 20.53
C ASN A 412 -11.17 32.20 19.49
N THR A 413 -10.88 30.97 19.94
CA THR A 413 -10.64 29.83 19.05
C THR A 413 -11.84 29.53 18.15
N MET A 414 -13.06 29.52 18.71
CA MET A 414 -14.28 29.27 17.93
C MET A 414 -14.59 30.43 16.96
N ARG A 415 -14.37 31.67 17.39
CA ARG A 415 -14.49 32.86 16.53
C ARG A 415 -13.54 32.77 15.33
N LEU A 416 -12.28 32.44 15.56
CA LEU A 416 -11.28 32.26 14.49
C LEU A 416 -11.59 31.08 13.57
N ALA A 417 -12.21 30.02 14.11
CA ALA A 417 -12.68 28.90 13.31
C ALA A 417 -13.90 29.26 12.43
N GLY A 418 -14.57 30.39 12.71
CA GLY A 418 -15.78 30.83 12.02
C GLY A 418 -17.04 30.06 12.46
N ILE A 419 -17.04 29.53 13.68
CA ILE A 419 -18.10 28.65 14.20
C ILE A 419 -18.92 29.41 15.24
N LYS A 420 -20.24 29.37 15.10
CA LYS A 420 -21.18 29.95 16.07
C LYS A 420 -21.73 28.86 17.01
N PRO A 421 -22.12 29.19 18.25
CA PRO A 421 -22.84 28.27 19.12
C PRO A 421 -24.15 27.78 18.45
N PRO A 422 -24.66 26.59 18.80
CA PRO A 422 -24.10 25.64 19.77
C PRO A 422 -22.87 24.88 19.27
N TYR A 423 -21.94 24.57 20.18
CA TYR A 423 -20.68 23.87 19.84
C TYR A 423 -20.72 22.37 20.15
N GLU A 424 -21.47 21.96 21.17
CA GLU A 424 -21.46 20.58 21.64
C GLU A 424 -22.03 19.65 20.55
N GLY A 425 -21.31 18.57 20.26
CA GLY A 425 -21.63 17.65 19.16
C GLY A 425 -21.35 18.16 17.74
N TYR A 426 -20.91 19.43 17.56
CA TYR A 426 -20.73 20.05 16.24
C TYR A 426 -19.35 19.79 15.58
N PHE A 427 -18.65 18.74 15.98
CA PHE A 427 -17.32 18.40 15.49
C PHE A 427 -17.21 16.91 15.22
N TRP A 428 -16.85 16.55 13.97
CA TRP A 428 -16.79 15.17 13.54
C TRP A 428 -15.59 14.45 14.19
N PRO A 429 -15.78 13.31 14.87
CA PRO A 429 -14.69 12.49 15.38
C PRO A 429 -13.96 11.79 14.24
N ASP A 430 -12.67 12.06 14.09
CA ASP A 430 -11.78 11.43 13.11
C ASP A 430 -10.30 11.72 13.43
N THR A 431 -9.39 11.15 12.65
CA THR A 431 -7.98 11.50 12.62
C THR A 431 -7.72 12.65 11.63
N TYR A 432 -7.32 13.79 12.17
CA TYR A 432 -6.95 14.98 11.41
C TYR A 432 -5.44 15.07 11.27
N ARG A 433 -4.95 15.13 10.02
CA ARG A 433 -3.55 15.44 9.74
C ARG A 433 -3.34 16.94 9.89
N VAL A 434 -2.43 17.32 10.78
CA VAL A 434 -2.06 18.71 11.07
C VAL A 434 -0.61 18.92 10.74
N ASN A 435 -0.27 20.12 10.28
CA ASN A 435 1.12 20.55 10.19
C ASN A 435 1.55 21.11 11.55
N ILE A 436 2.82 20.94 11.93
CA ILE A 436 3.36 21.61 13.11
C ILE A 436 3.20 23.12 12.90
N GLY A 437 2.62 23.79 13.89
CA GLY A 437 2.31 25.21 13.84
C GLY A 437 0.89 25.54 13.36
N ASP A 438 0.10 24.56 12.90
CA ASP A 438 -1.33 24.74 12.63
C ASP A 438 -2.03 25.27 13.89
N SER A 439 -3.03 26.14 13.72
CA SER A 439 -3.80 26.63 14.86
C SER A 439 -4.83 25.61 15.33
N VAL A 440 -5.13 25.60 16.63
CA VAL A 440 -6.26 24.84 17.20
C VAL A 440 -7.57 25.17 16.46
N ALA A 441 -7.78 26.44 16.11
CA ALA A 441 -8.94 26.91 15.36
C ALA A 441 -9.07 26.24 13.97
N SER A 442 -7.95 25.98 13.29
CA SER A 442 -7.96 25.29 11.99
C SER A 442 -8.46 23.84 12.09
N VAL A 443 -8.12 23.13 13.18
CA VAL A 443 -8.58 21.77 13.43
C VAL A 443 -10.07 21.75 13.66
N PHE A 444 -10.57 22.66 14.51
CA PHE A 444 -12.01 22.80 14.76
C PHE A 444 -12.80 23.16 13.51
N LYS A 445 -12.28 24.08 12.69
CA LYS A 445 -12.90 24.43 11.40
C LYS A 445 -13.07 23.20 10.51
N ARG A 446 -12.01 22.41 10.32
CA ARG A 446 -12.05 21.17 9.51
C ARG A 446 -13.02 20.15 10.10
N ALA A 447 -13.00 19.95 11.41
CA ALA A 447 -13.89 18.98 12.08
C ALA A 447 -15.37 19.39 12.00
N ASN A 448 -15.66 20.68 12.08
CA ASN A 448 -17.00 21.22 11.91
C ASN A 448 -17.50 21.08 10.47
N GLN A 449 -16.68 21.46 9.47
CA GLN A 449 -17.01 21.29 8.05
C GLN A 449 -17.33 19.83 7.73
N LYS A 450 -16.48 18.91 8.20
CA LYS A 450 -16.70 17.47 8.01
C LYS A 450 -17.98 16.97 8.66
N LEU A 451 -18.36 17.49 9.83
CA LEU A 451 -19.65 17.15 10.41
C LEU A 451 -20.79 17.65 9.54
N GLN A 452 -20.75 18.91 9.09
CA GLN A 452 -21.82 19.50 8.27
C GLN A 452 -22.06 18.68 7.00
N GLU A 453 -20.99 18.26 6.32
CA GLU A 453 -21.05 17.39 5.14
C GLU A 453 -21.72 16.03 5.44
N ASN A 454 -21.30 15.37 6.53
CA ASN A 454 -21.86 14.08 6.93
C ASN A 454 -23.32 14.21 7.39
N LEU A 455 -23.62 15.23 8.20
CA LEU A 455 -24.96 15.52 8.69
C LEU A 455 -25.92 15.80 7.54
N TYR A 456 -25.51 16.64 6.59
CA TYR A 456 -26.29 16.91 5.37
C TYR A 456 -26.54 15.63 4.58
N THR A 457 -25.49 14.84 4.33
CA THR A 457 -25.58 13.60 3.54
C THR A 457 -26.53 12.59 4.17
N GLN A 458 -26.41 12.36 5.48
CA GLN A 458 -27.29 11.44 6.20
C GLN A 458 -28.72 11.97 6.27
N TRP A 459 -28.90 13.27 6.48
CA TRP A 459 -30.22 13.89 6.56
C TRP A 459 -31.03 13.73 5.27
N GLN A 460 -30.37 13.76 4.10
CA GLN A 460 -31.06 13.50 2.83
C GLN A 460 -31.55 12.04 2.72
N LYS A 461 -30.76 11.10 3.26
CA LYS A 461 -31.02 9.66 3.24
C LYS A 461 -31.89 9.15 4.40
N ARG A 462 -32.27 10.03 5.32
CA ARG A 462 -33.05 9.68 6.53
C ARG A 462 -34.35 8.96 6.20
N ASP A 463 -34.85 8.19 7.16
CA ASP A 463 -36.22 7.69 7.14
C ASP A 463 -37.22 8.86 7.07
N LYS A 464 -38.06 8.87 6.03
CA LYS A 464 -39.02 9.97 5.79
C LYS A 464 -40.15 10.02 6.81
N THR A 465 -40.34 8.97 7.62
CA THR A 465 -41.31 8.94 8.71
C THR A 465 -40.83 9.67 9.97
N LEU A 466 -39.57 10.12 10.00
CA LEU A 466 -39.02 10.87 11.13
C LEU A 466 -39.73 12.21 11.33
N ARG A 467 -40.22 12.44 12.55
CA ARG A 467 -40.88 13.69 12.97
C ARG A 467 -39.88 14.71 13.53
N PHE A 468 -38.71 14.82 12.90
CA PHE A 468 -37.73 15.86 13.24
C PHE A 468 -37.90 17.08 12.35
N ASN A 469 -37.86 18.26 12.95
CA ASN A 469 -37.96 19.54 12.26
C ASN A 469 -36.70 19.85 11.45
N ASN A 470 -35.54 19.39 11.91
CA ASN A 470 -34.25 19.65 11.26
C ASN A 470 -33.18 18.61 11.64
N ALA A 471 -32.06 18.64 10.91
CA ALA A 471 -30.94 17.74 11.14
C ALA A 471 -30.28 17.92 12.51
N SER A 472 -30.38 19.10 13.12
CA SER A 472 -29.85 19.34 14.47
C SER A 472 -30.56 18.49 15.53
N GLN A 473 -31.87 18.26 15.41
CA GLN A 473 -32.57 17.34 16.33
C GLN A 473 -32.09 15.90 16.21
N ALA A 474 -31.80 15.43 14.99
CA ALA A 474 -31.19 14.12 14.78
C ALA A 474 -29.78 14.04 15.39
N LEU A 475 -29.00 15.12 15.31
CA LEU A 475 -27.68 15.21 15.96
C LEU A 475 -27.79 15.13 17.50
N ILE A 476 -28.78 15.79 18.09
CA ILE A 476 -29.04 15.72 19.53
C ILE A 476 -29.34 14.26 19.93
N LEU A 477 -30.27 13.60 19.24
CA LEU A 477 -30.60 12.20 19.50
C LEU A 477 -29.38 11.28 19.32
N ALA A 478 -28.59 11.50 18.26
CA ALA A 478 -27.37 10.74 18.01
C ALA A 478 -26.39 10.83 19.18
N SER A 479 -26.29 11.99 19.84
CA SER A 479 -25.42 12.16 21.01
C SER A 479 -25.90 11.39 22.24
N LEU A 480 -27.22 11.18 22.38
CA LEU A 480 -27.77 10.34 23.43
C LEU A 480 -27.44 8.87 23.16
N ILE A 481 -27.68 8.41 21.93
CA ILE A 481 -27.38 7.04 21.49
C ILE A 481 -25.89 6.71 21.66
N GLU A 482 -24.99 7.63 21.28
CA GLU A 482 -23.54 7.45 21.41
C GLU A 482 -23.11 7.23 22.87
N LYS A 483 -23.79 7.91 23.81
CA LYS A 483 -23.46 7.81 25.23
C LYS A 483 -24.12 6.61 25.91
N GLU A 484 -25.16 6.03 25.32
CA GLU A 484 -25.86 4.86 25.87
C GLU A 484 -25.14 3.55 25.55
N THR A 485 -24.62 3.37 24.34
CA THR A 485 -23.99 2.10 23.96
C THR A 485 -22.80 2.25 23.02
N ALA A 486 -21.75 1.48 23.30
CA ALA A 486 -20.66 1.24 22.37
C ALA A 486 -21.01 0.15 21.33
N TYR A 487 -22.06 -0.64 21.55
CA TYR A 487 -22.43 -1.76 20.69
C TYR A 487 -23.28 -1.29 19.50
N SER A 488 -22.67 -1.26 18.32
CA SER A 488 -23.25 -0.67 17.10
C SER A 488 -24.58 -1.33 16.66
N ALA A 489 -24.75 -2.63 16.88
CA ALA A 489 -25.93 -3.37 16.45
C ALA A 489 -27.23 -2.95 17.19
N GLU A 490 -27.12 -2.40 18.40
CA GLU A 490 -28.27 -1.99 19.20
C GLU A 490 -28.65 -0.51 19.02
N LYS A 491 -27.77 0.30 18.40
CA LYS A 491 -27.97 1.75 18.29
C LYS A 491 -29.31 2.11 17.61
N THR A 492 -29.72 1.38 16.57
CA THR A 492 -31.02 1.59 15.90
C THR A 492 -32.22 1.19 16.78
N GLN A 493 -32.07 0.18 17.64
CA GLN A 493 -33.11 -0.25 18.58
C GLN A 493 -33.30 0.77 19.71
N ILE A 494 -32.21 1.27 20.29
CA ILE A 494 -32.21 2.35 21.28
C ILE A 494 -32.82 3.62 20.67
N SER A 495 -32.39 4.00 19.45
CA SER A 495 -33.00 5.10 18.68
C SER A 495 -34.52 4.93 18.56
N GLY A 496 -34.98 3.72 18.24
CA GLY A 496 -36.41 3.40 18.18
C GLY A 496 -37.13 3.62 19.51
N VAL A 497 -36.52 3.27 20.65
CA VAL A 497 -37.11 3.52 21.98
C VAL A 497 -37.25 5.02 22.23
N PHE A 498 -36.19 5.79 22.03
CA PHE A 498 -36.23 7.24 22.21
C PHE A 498 -37.27 7.91 21.30
N MET A 499 -37.34 7.52 20.02
CA MET A 499 -38.34 8.05 19.09
C MET A 499 -39.77 7.75 19.53
N ARG A 500 -40.04 6.54 20.04
CA ARG A 500 -41.37 6.18 20.56
C ARG A 500 -41.71 6.97 21.81
N ARG A 501 -40.76 7.17 22.73
CA ARG A 501 -40.96 8.02 23.91
C ARG A 501 -41.28 9.46 23.54
N LEU A 502 -40.51 10.05 22.62
CA LEU A 502 -40.76 11.39 22.09
C LEU A 502 -42.16 11.50 21.47
N HIS A 503 -42.58 10.48 20.72
CA HIS A 503 -43.88 10.49 20.05
C HIS A 503 -45.06 10.53 21.02
N ILE A 504 -44.96 9.86 22.17
CA ILE A 504 -46.04 9.77 23.18
C ILE A 504 -45.87 10.78 24.33
N GLY A 505 -44.92 11.72 24.24
CA GLY A 505 -44.65 12.70 25.30
C GLY A 505 -44.03 12.11 26.57
N MET A 506 -43.43 10.90 26.49
CA MET A 506 -42.74 10.28 27.63
C MET A 506 -41.33 10.88 27.79
N PRO A 507 -40.91 11.25 29.01
CA PRO A 507 -39.54 11.70 29.28
C PRO A 507 -38.49 10.66 28.83
N LEU A 508 -37.35 11.11 28.28
CA LEU A 508 -36.35 10.19 27.74
C LEU A 508 -35.61 9.41 28.83
N GLN A 509 -35.43 9.99 30.02
CA GLN A 509 -34.84 9.36 31.21
C GLN A 509 -33.52 8.62 30.91
N THR A 510 -32.57 9.35 30.32
CA THR A 510 -31.24 8.81 29.95
C THR A 510 -30.17 9.39 30.87
N ASP A 511 -29.46 8.51 31.58
CA ASP A 511 -28.40 8.84 32.54
C ASP A 511 -27.31 9.74 31.97
N PRO A 512 -26.80 9.52 30.73
CA PRO A 512 -25.87 10.41 30.06
C PRO A 512 -26.21 11.91 30.14
N THR A 513 -27.50 12.27 30.08
CA THR A 513 -27.92 13.67 30.10
C THR A 513 -27.77 14.33 31.47
N ILE A 514 -27.96 13.56 32.55
CA ILE A 514 -27.69 13.98 33.93
C ILE A 514 -26.21 14.08 34.17
N VAL A 515 -25.44 13.09 33.74
CA VAL A 515 -23.98 13.10 33.84
C VAL A 515 -23.42 14.34 33.14
N TYR A 516 -23.92 14.68 31.95
CA TYR A 516 -23.55 15.89 31.24
C TYR A 516 -23.91 17.16 32.05
N ALA A 517 -25.16 17.26 32.54
CA ALA A 517 -25.62 18.40 33.34
C ALA A 517 -24.78 18.63 34.61
N LEU A 518 -24.43 17.57 35.34
CA LEU A 518 -23.62 17.63 36.54
C LEU A 518 -22.17 18.00 36.23
N ASN A 519 -21.60 17.52 35.11
CA ASN A 519 -20.27 17.90 34.67
C ASN A 519 -20.18 19.38 34.30
N LEU A 520 -21.22 19.96 33.71
CA LEU A 520 -21.29 21.41 33.45
C LEU A 520 -21.25 22.24 34.76
N SER A 521 -21.71 21.65 35.86
CA SER A 521 -21.71 22.28 37.20
C SER A 521 -20.60 21.77 38.11
N GLU A 522 -19.65 20.98 37.59
CA GLU A 522 -18.53 20.37 38.34
C GLU A 522 -18.98 19.56 39.58
N LYS A 523 -20.17 18.96 39.52
CA LYS A 523 -20.80 18.19 40.62
C LYS A 523 -20.80 16.68 40.43
N TYR A 524 -20.31 16.19 39.28
CA TYR A 524 -20.27 14.75 38.99
C TYR A 524 -19.12 14.05 39.71
N ARG A 525 -19.42 12.96 40.43
CA ARG A 525 -18.45 12.25 41.30
C ARG A 525 -18.05 10.87 40.77
N GLY A 526 -18.38 10.56 39.52
CA GLY A 526 -18.09 9.26 38.90
C GLY A 526 -19.21 8.23 38.97
N PHE A 527 -20.25 8.44 39.80
CA PHE A 527 -21.47 7.65 39.85
C PHE A 527 -22.69 8.54 40.05
N LEU A 528 -23.89 8.05 39.69
CA LEU A 528 -25.15 8.75 39.90
C LEU A 528 -25.86 8.27 41.17
N THR A 529 -26.38 9.21 41.95
CA THR A 529 -27.27 8.93 43.09
C THR A 529 -28.72 9.25 42.73
N ARG A 530 -29.68 8.76 43.54
CA ARG A 530 -31.10 9.12 43.37
C ARG A 530 -31.35 10.63 43.48
N LYS A 531 -30.58 11.33 44.31
CA LYS A 531 -30.67 12.79 44.47
C LYS A 531 -30.23 13.52 43.19
N ASP A 532 -29.25 12.99 42.48
CA ASP A 532 -28.74 13.56 41.24
C ASP A 532 -29.78 13.55 40.11
N LEU A 533 -30.68 12.56 40.08
CA LEU A 533 -31.77 12.49 39.10
C LEU A 533 -32.75 13.68 39.22
N GLN A 534 -32.78 14.35 40.37
CA GLN A 534 -33.62 15.53 40.61
C GLN A 534 -32.90 16.85 40.29
N PHE A 535 -31.63 16.82 39.85
CA PHE A 535 -30.83 18.00 39.57
C PHE A 535 -31.51 18.95 38.59
N ASN A 536 -31.66 20.23 38.96
CA ASN A 536 -32.34 21.21 38.12
C ASN A 536 -31.45 21.66 36.95
N SER A 537 -31.76 21.18 35.75
CA SER A 537 -31.05 21.54 34.52
C SER A 537 -31.94 21.30 33.32
N PRO A 538 -31.89 22.12 32.26
CA PRO A 538 -32.64 21.87 31.03
C PRO A 538 -32.17 20.61 30.29
N TYR A 539 -30.98 20.09 30.61
CA TYR A 539 -30.50 18.81 30.06
C TYR A 539 -31.06 17.60 30.82
N ASN A 540 -31.70 17.78 31.98
CA ASN A 540 -32.24 16.67 32.75
C ASN A 540 -33.47 16.06 32.06
N THR A 541 -33.29 14.95 31.35
CA THR A 541 -34.39 14.24 30.66
C THR A 541 -35.27 13.37 31.56
N TYR A 542 -35.00 13.33 32.87
CA TYR A 542 -35.93 12.80 33.87
C TYR A 542 -36.99 13.83 34.27
N ARG A 543 -36.66 15.12 34.21
CA ARG A 543 -37.54 16.23 34.60
C ARG A 543 -38.17 16.96 33.42
N ASN A 544 -37.48 17.03 32.29
CA ASN A 544 -37.94 17.74 31.10
C ASN A 544 -38.33 16.72 30.02
N GLN A 545 -39.51 16.90 29.41
CA GLN A 545 -39.94 16.14 28.26
C GLN A 545 -39.23 16.62 26.99
N GLY A 546 -39.11 15.72 26.00
CA GLY A 546 -38.47 16.04 24.72
C GLY A 546 -36.95 15.83 24.69
N LEU A 547 -36.32 16.36 23.64
CA LEU A 547 -34.87 16.36 23.49
C LEU A 547 -34.24 17.46 24.38
N PRO A 548 -33.01 17.25 24.90
CA PRO A 548 -32.28 18.33 25.57
C PRO A 548 -31.94 19.49 24.61
N PRO A 549 -31.55 20.67 25.12
CA PRO A 549 -31.34 21.86 24.30
C PRO A 549 -30.27 21.72 23.20
N THR A 550 -29.22 20.94 23.46
CA THR A 550 -28.16 20.62 22.49
C THR A 550 -27.72 19.18 22.64
N ALA A 551 -26.85 18.72 21.72
CA ALA A 551 -26.13 17.48 21.90
C ALA A 551 -25.27 17.53 23.17
N ILE A 552 -24.93 16.36 23.71
CA ILE A 552 -24.14 16.22 24.95
C ILE A 552 -22.72 15.68 24.71
N ALA A 553 -22.40 15.29 23.47
CA ALA A 553 -21.11 14.77 23.05
C ALA A 553 -20.99 14.74 21.52
N SER A 554 -19.76 14.56 21.02
CA SER A 554 -19.48 14.19 19.63
C SER A 554 -20.06 12.82 19.28
N VAL A 555 -20.44 12.65 18.01
CA VAL A 555 -21.13 11.46 17.53
C VAL A 555 -20.36 10.77 16.40
N GLY A 556 -20.31 9.45 16.46
CA GLY A 556 -19.81 8.61 15.40
C GLY A 556 -20.81 8.44 14.26
N ALA A 557 -20.33 7.89 13.14
CA ALA A 557 -21.16 7.60 11.98
C ALA A 557 -22.33 6.65 12.29
N SER A 558 -22.08 5.66 13.16
CA SER A 558 -23.09 4.66 13.53
C SER A 558 -24.25 5.26 14.33
N SER A 559 -23.97 6.15 15.28
CA SER A 559 -25.02 6.82 16.08
C SER A 559 -25.78 7.84 15.26
N LEU A 560 -25.10 8.59 14.38
CA LEU A 560 -25.75 9.52 13.48
C LEU A 560 -26.70 8.79 12.52
N TYR A 561 -26.26 7.65 11.97
CA TYR A 561 -27.10 6.79 11.15
C TYR A 561 -28.32 6.28 11.93
N ALA A 562 -28.11 5.78 13.16
CA ALA A 562 -29.18 5.23 13.99
C ALA A 562 -30.25 6.26 14.37
N ALA A 563 -29.85 7.50 14.67
CA ALA A 563 -30.79 8.59 14.93
C ALA A 563 -31.71 8.89 13.73
N MET A 564 -31.26 8.59 12.51
CA MET A 564 -32.01 8.81 11.27
C MET A 564 -32.68 7.54 10.71
N HIS A 565 -32.44 6.39 11.32
CA HIS A 565 -32.99 5.09 10.93
C HIS A 565 -33.39 4.28 12.17
N PRO A 566 -34.35 4.76 12.98
CA PRO A 566 -34.81 4.06 14.17
C PRO A 566 -35.44 2.71 13.81
N ALA A 567 -35.13 1.67 14.57
CA ALA A 567 -35.75 0.37 14.36
C ALA A 567 -37.24 0.41 14.74
N LYS A 568 -38.08 -0.15 13.86
CA LYS A 568 -39.50 -0.39 14.13
C LYS A 568 -39.67 -1.31 15.35
N GLY A 569 -40.75 -1.14 16.10
CA GLY A 569 -41.03 -1.96 17.27
C GLY A 569 -41.99 -1.30 18.25
N LYS A 570 -42.18 -1.94 19.42
CA LYS A 570 -43.08 -1.47 20.48
C LYS A 570 -42.37 -1.23 21.83
N SER A 571 -41.05 -1.37 21.88
CA SER A 571 -40.30 -1.28 23.14
C SER A 571 -40.21 0.18 23.62
N LEU A 572 -40.56 0.42 24.87
CA LEU A 572 -40.48 1.74 25.51
C LEU A 572 -39.39 1.80 26.59
N TYR A 573 -38.77 0.68 26.93
CA TYR A 573 -37.76 0.58 27.97
C TYR A 573 -36.59 -0.28 27.49
N PHE A 574 -35.40 -0.01 27.99
CA PHE A 574 -34.23 -0.87 27.84
C PHE A 574 -33.40 -0.84 29.13
N VAL A 575 -32.66 -1.92 29.39
CA VAL A 575 -31.74 -2.02 30.53
C VAL A 575 -30.47 -2.74 30.06
N SER A 576 -29.31 -2.24 30.45
CA SER A 576 -28.02 -2.88 30.14
C SER A 576 -27.89 -4.22 30.88
N LYS A 577 -27.31 -5.21 30.21
CA LYS A 577 -26.97 -6.52 30.75
C LYS A 577 -25.49 -6.56 31.14
N LYS A 578 -25.09 -7.53 31.97
CA LYS A 578 -23.67 -7.73 32.36
C LYS A 578 -22.74 -8.04 31.18
N ASP A 579 -23.27 -8.52 30.05
CA ASP A 579 -22.52 -8.79 28.82
C ASP A 579 -22.31 -7.55 27.91
N GLY A 580 -22.82 -6.38 28.32
CA GLY A 580 -22.72 -5.12 27.58
C GLY A 580 -23.82 -4.87 26.54
N SER A 581 -24.72 -5.85 26.30
CA SER A 581 -25.92 -5.69 25.46
C SER A 581 -27.10 -5.12 26.27
N HIS A 582 -28.25 -4.90 25.62
CA HIS A 582 -29.47 -4.39 26.24
C HIS A 582 -30.64 -5.38 26.16
N ALA A 583 -31.49 -5.37 27.18
CA ALA A 583 -32.78 -6.05 27.19
C ALA A 583 -33.90 -5.03 26.99
N PHE A 584 -34.62 -5.14 25.88
CA PHE A 584 -35.71 -4.23 25.51
C PHE A 584 -37.07 -4.73 26.04
N ALA A 585 -37.92 -3.82 26.49
CA ALA A 585 -39.24 -4.14 27.05
C ALA A 585 -40.32 -3.17 26.54
N LYS A 586 -41.53 -3.69 26.35
CA LYS A 586 -42.71 -2.91 25.92
C LYS A 586 -43.37 -2.19 27.09
N THR A 587 -43.47 -2.85 28.24
CA THR A 587 -44.12 -2.33 29.46
C THR A 587 -43.13 -2.15 30.60
N TYR A 588 -43.51 -1.31 31.57
CA TYR A 588 -42.71 -1.09 32.77
C TYR A 588 -42.55 -2.37 33.61
N GLU A 589 -43.58 -3.21 33.68
CA GLU A 589 -43.52 -4.51 34.38
C GLU A 589 -42.47 -5.45 33.77
N GLN A 590 -42.44 -5.57 32.44
CA GLN A 590 -41.41 -6.33 31.73
C GLN A 590 -40.01 -5.75 31.96
N HIS A 591 -39.90 -4.42 32.03
CA HIS A 591 -38.64 -3.76 32.35
C HIS A 591 -38.17 -4.09 33.77
N ARG A 592 -39.06 -4.07 34.78
CA ARG A 592 -38.71 -4.49 36.16
C ARG A 592 -38.29 -5.95 36.22
N PHE A 593 -38.94 -6.82 35.45
CA PHE A 593 -38.53 -8.22 35.32
C PHE A 593 -37.12 -8.34 34.73
N ASN A 594 -36.82 -7.62 33.64
CA ASN A 594 -35.49 -7.58 33.04
C ASN A 594 -34.42 -7.06 34.02
N ILE A 595 -34.72 -6.02 34.82
CA ILE A 595 -33.81 -5.54 35.86
C ILE A 595 -33.49 -6.66 36.86
N LYS A 596 -34.52 -7.36 37.37
CA LYS A 596 -34.32 -8.48 38.30
C LYS A 596 -33.55 -9.64 37.68
N LYS A 597 -33.73 -9.90 36.38
CA LYS A 597 -33.10 -11.02 35.67
C LYS A 597 -31.64 -10.78 35.31
N TYR A 598 -31.28 -9.55 34.93
CA TYR A 598 -29.96 -9.26 34.35
C TYR A 598 -29.04 -8.42 35.26
N LEU A 599 -29.57 -7.65 36.21
CA LEU A 599 -28.78 -6.75 37.08
C LEU A 599 -28.68 -7.20 38.53
N LYS A 600 -29.68 -7.91 39.05
CA LYS A 600 -29.56 -8.65 40.32
C LYS A 600 -28.97 -10.02 40.00
#